data_AF-A0A5P9JZW5-F1
#
_entry.id   AF-A0A5P9JZW5-F1
#
_cell.length_a   1.000
_cell.length_b   1.000
_cell.length_c   1.000
_cell.angle_alpha   90.00
_cell.angle_beta   90.00
_cell.angle_gamma   90.00
#
_symmetry.space_group_name_H-M   'P 1'
#
loop_
_entity.id
_entity.type
_entity.pdbx_description
1 polymer ?
#
loop_
_entity_poly.entity_id
_entity_poly.type
_entity_poly.pdbx_seq_one_letter_code
_entity_poly.pdbx_strand_id
1 'polypeptide(L)'
;MRYVVVALSLMLAGGAGPAYRAETALAQAPGHDPADCWCRAQGRTFAVGEKVCLRTPDGPRLAQCGMALNVTSWILSDTPCLDS
;
A
#
# COMPACT_ATOMS: atom_id res chain seq x y z
N MET A 1 6.63 -55.94 25.61
CA MET A 1 6.05 -56.61 24.43
C MET A 1 5.79 -55.51 23.40
N ARG A 2 6.80 -55.05 22.65
CA ARG A 2 7.16 -55.52 21.30
C ARG A 2 5.94 -55.81 20.41
N TYR A 3 5.47 -54.79 19.71
CA TYR A 3 4.86 -54.94 18.40
C TYR A 3 5.31 -53.76 17.53
N VAL A 4 6.35 -54.00 16.74
CA VAL A 4 6.61 -53.24 15.52
C VAL A 4 6.12 -54.15 14.40
N VAL A 5 5.05 -53.75 13.70
CA VAL A 5 4.79 -54.23 12.34
C VAL A 5 4.37 -53.02 11.52
N VAL A 6 5.27 -52.69 10.59
CA VAL A 6 5.18 -51.63 9.60
C VAL A 6 3.98 -51.91 8.69
N ALA A 7 2.97 -51.05 8.72
CA ALA A 7 1.92 -51.06 7.71
C ALA A 7 2.47 -50.32 6.47
N LEU A 8 2.98 -51.11 5.53
CA LEU A 8 3.35 -50.68 4.19
C LEU A 8 2.05 -50.32 3.43
N SER A 9 1.53 -49.11 3.65
CA SER A 9 0.34 -48.65 2.93
C SER A 9 0.72 -48.23 1.50
N LEU A 10 0.10 -48.94 0.56
CA LEU A 10 0.13 -48.79 -0.89
C LEU A 10 0.17 -47.32 -1.33
N MET A 11 1.13 -47.02 -2.22
CA MET A 11 1.06 -45.83 -3.06
C MET A 11 -0.12 -45.98 -4.03
N LEU A 12 -1.28 -45.48 -3.62
CA LEU A 12 -2.39 -45.23 -4.52
C LEU A 12 -2.01 -44.03 -5.42
N ALA A 13 -2.03 -44.28 -6.72
CA ALA A 13 -1.81 -43.32 -7.78
C ALA A 13 -2.57 -41.99 -7.54
N GLY A 14 -1.84 -40.94 -7.19
CA GLY A 14 -2.28 -39.55 -7.26
C GLY A 14 -1.79 -38.95 -8.57
N GLY A 15 -2.71 -38.51 -9.41
CA GLY A 15 -2.50 -38.27 -10.83
C GLY A 15 -1.30 -37.40 -11.22
N ALA A 16 -0.70 -37.77 -12.34
CA ALA A 16 0.16 -36.91 -13.15
C ALA A 16 -0.69 -35.81 -13.80
N GLY A 17 -1.08 -34.80 -13.02
CA GLY A 17 -1.40 -33.48 -13.55
C GLY A 17 -0.12 -32.64 -13.49
N PRO A 18 0.23 -31.85 -14.52
CA PRO A 18 1.35 -30.93 -14.40
C PRO A 18 1.06 -29.98 -13.24
N ALA A 19 1.80 -30.12 -12.15
CA ALA A 19 1.83 -29.14 -11.09
C ALA A 19 2.59 -27.91 -11.60
N TYR A 20 1.96 -27.13 -12.47
CA TYR A 20 2.32 -25.73 -12.61
C TYR A 20 1.83 -25.00 -11.36
N ARG A 21 2.50 -25.20 -10.21
CA ARG A 21 2.48 -24.16 -9.19
C ARG A 21 3.35 -23.02 -9.72
N ALA A 22 2.78 -22.22 -10.61
CA ALA A 22 3.22 -20.85 -10.77
C ALA A 22 2.75 -20.12 -9.52
N GLU A 23 3.50 -20.25 -8.43
CA GLU A 23 3.46 -19.27 -7.36
C GLU A 23 4.05 -18.01 -7.96
N THR A 24 3.18 -17.20 -8.57
CA THR A 24 3.47 -15.81 -8.83
C THR A 24 3.67 -15.17 -7.45
N ALA A 25 4.90 -15.22 -6.95
CA ALA A 25 5.33 -14.37 -5.86
C ALA A 25 5.07 -12.94 -6.33
N LEU A 26 3.95 -12.36 -5.89
CA LEU A 26 3.69 -10.95 -6.05
C LEU A 26 4.83 -10.26 -5.33
N ALA A 27 5.76 -9.70 -6.09
CA ALA A 27 6.80 -8.86 -5.54
C ALA A 27 6.11 -7.74 -4.78
N GLN A 28 6.05 -7.86 -3.45
CA GLN A 28 5.59 -6.78 -2.61
C GLN A 28 6.68 -5.72 -2.67
N ALA A 29 6.30 -4.49 -3.03
CA ALA A 29 7.21 -3.36 -2.92
C ALA A 29 7.74 -3.33 -1.47
N PRO A 30 9.03 -3.00 -1.25
CA PRO A 30 9.55 -2.82 0.09
C PRO A 30 8.62 -1.88 0.86
N GLY A 31 8.32 -2.24 2.11
CA GLY A 31 7.51 -1.39 2.98
C GLY A 31 8.12 0.00 3.04
N HIS A 32 7.30 1.02 2.79
CA HIS A 32 7.68 2.41 2.96
C HIS A 32 7.87 2.70 4.46
N ASP A 33 8.96 3.38 4.84
CA ASP A 33 9.11 3.87 6.21
C ASP A 33 8.03 4.94 6.47
N PRO A 34 7.16 4.80 7.48
CA PRO A 34 6.18 5.82 7.83
C PRO A 34 6.80 7.23 8.01
N ALA A 35 8.08 7.32 8.36
CA ALA A 35 8.83 8.56 8.49
C ALA A 35 9.04 9.32 7.16
N ASP A 36 8.86 8.65 6.00
CA ASP A 36 9.07 9.24 4.67
C ASP A 36 7.75 9.66 3.98
N CYS A 37 6.69 9.91 4.76
CA CYS A 37 5.39 10.31 4.26
C CYS A 37 5.32 11.83 3.95
N TRP A 38 5.36 12.19 2.66
CA TRP A 38 5.34 13.60 2.22
C TRP A 38 4.29 13.88 1.14
N CYS A 39 3.54 14.98 1.27
CA CYS A 39 2.78 15.52 0.16
C CYS A 39 3.68 16.37 -0.75
N ARG A 40 3.34 16.44 -2.05
CA ARG A 40 4.10 17.21 -3.04
C ARG A 40 3.22 18.25 -3.72
N ALA A 41 3.71 19.48 -3.80
CA ALA A 41 3.05 20.56 -4.55
C ALA A 41 4.05 21.63 -4.97
N GLN A 42 3.87 22.21 -6.16
CA GLN A 42 4.73 23.29 -6.69
C GLN A 42 6.24 22.99 -6.61
N GLY A 43 6.65 21.73 -6.84
CA GLY A 43 8.05 21.32 -6.77
C GLY A 43 8.63 21.16 -5.36
N ARG A 44 7.82 21.29 -4.31
CA ARG A 44 8.21 21.17 -2.90
C ARG A 44 7.55 19.96 -2.24
N THR A 45 8.17 19.47 -1.17
CA THR A 45 7.65 18.44 -0.27
C THR A 45 7.13 19.08 1.01
N PHE A 46 6.05 18.51 1.56
CA PHE A 46 5.37 19.00 2.75
C PHE A 46 5.08 17.84 3.71
N ALA A 47 5.41 18.03 4.97
CA ALA A 47 5.13 17.08 6.04
C ALA A 47 3.62 16.97 6.28
N VAL A 48 3.21 15.84 6.86
CA VAL A 48 1.85 15.69 7.38
C VAL A 48 1.55 16.82 8.38
N GLY A 49 0.39 17.46 8.21
CA GLY A 49 -0.06 18.60 9.00
C GLY A 49 0.23 19.96 8.38
N GLU A 50 1.20 20.08 7.46
CA GLU A 50 1.47 21.33 6.75
C GLU A 50 0.32 21.71 5.81
N LYS A 51 0.16 23.02 5.59
CA LYS A 51 -0.91 23.57 4.75
C LYS A 51 -0.36 24.41 3.63
N VAL A 52 -0.98 24.31 2.46
CA VAL A 52 -0.64 25.10 1.28
C VAL A 52 -1.89 25.47 0.51
N CYS A 53 -1.75 26.47 -0.35
CA CYS A 53 -2.75 26.80 -1.35
C CYS A 53 -2.53 25.96 -2.60
N LEU A 54 -3.54 25.18 -2.98
CA LEU A 54 -3.55 24.40 -4.22
C LEU A 54 -4.53 24.98 -5.22
N ARG A 55 -4.18 24.93 -6.51
CA ARG A 55 -5.10 25.26 -7.59
C ARG A 55 -6.08 24.10 -7.76
N THR A 56 -7.38 24.38 -7.69
CA THR A 56 -8.45 23.41 -7.92
C THR A 56 -9.40 23.94 -9.00
N PRO A 57 -10.33 23.13 -9.54
CA PRO A 57 -11.34 23.59 -10.49
C PRO A 57 -12.21 24.74 -9.95
N ASP A 58 -12.44 24.78 -8.64
CA ASP A 58 -13.23 25.81 -7.95
C ASP A 58 -12.38 27.03 -7.53
N GLY A 59 -11.15 27.12 -8.03
CA GLY A 59 -10.17 28.14 -7.67
C GLY A 59 -9.16 27.68 -6.61
N PRO A 60 -8.28 28.59 -6.14
CA PRO A 60 -7.30 28.26 -5.11
C PRO A 60 -7.95 27.91 -3.76
N ARG A 61 -7.66 26.71 -3.23
CA ARG A 61 -8.18 26.24 -1.93
C ARG A 61 -7.05 25.89 -0.98
N LEU A 62 -7.29 26.12 0.31
CA LEU A 62 -6.40 25.66 1.37
C LEU A 62 -6.45 24.14 1.42
N ALA A 63 -5.29 23.50 1.42
CA ALA A 63 -5.16 22.05 1.55
C ALA A 63 -4.21 21.71 2.70
N GLN A 64 -4.55 20.70 3.50
CA GLN A 64 -3.64 20.14 4.50
C GLN A 64 -3.07 18.81 4.01
N CYS A 65 -1.78 18.61 4.20
CA CYS A 65 -1.17 17.30 3.96
C CYS A 65 -1.63 16.32 5.05
N GLY A 66 -2.21 15.19 4.65
CA GLY A 66 -2.71 14.17 5.57
C GLY A 66 -2.63 12.78 4.97
N MET A 67 -3.24 11.81 5.64
CA MET A 67 -3.31 10.41 5.17
C MET A 67 -4.72 10.12 4.66
N ALA A 68 -4.83 9.58 3.46
CA ALA A 68 -6.06 9.02 2.92
C ALA A 68 -5.74 7.64 2.32
N LEU A 69 -6.49 6.60 2.71
CA LEU A 69 -6.26 5.22 2.25
C LEU A 69 -4.81 4.75 2.43
N ASN A 70 -4.19 5.08 3.56
CA ASN A 70 -2.80 4.74 3.90
C ASN A 70 -1.73 5.37 2.99
N VAL A 71 -2.07 6.38 2.18
CA VAL A 71 -1.12 7.18 1.41
C VAL A 71 -1.24 8.66 1.75
N THR A 72 -0.13 9.39 1.67
CA THR A 72 -0.15 10.84 1.84
C THR A 72 -0.93 11.50 0.72
N SER A 73 -1.92 12.28 1.09
CA SER A 73 -2.85 12.93 0.18
C SER A 73 -3.14 14.36 0.63
N TRP A 74 -3.49 15.21 -0.33
CA TRP A 74 -3.99 16.55 -0.04
C TRP A 74 -5.45 16.51 0.36
N ILE A 75 -5.76 16.96 1.57
CA ILE A 75 -7.13 17.12 2.07
C ILE A 75 -7.53 18.57 1.80
N LEU A 76 -8.37 18.77 0.79
CA LEU A 76 -8.90 20.09 0.44
C LEU A 76 -9.86 20.56 1.53
N SER A 77 -9.67 21.80 1.99
CA SER A 77 -10.59 22.52 2.86
C SER A 77 -11.56 23.35 2.03
N ASP A 78 -12.71 23.68 2.62
CA ASP A 78 -13.61 24.61 1.99
C ASP A 78 -13.12 26.08 1.97
N THR A 79 -12.08 26.37 2.76
CA THR A 79 -11.48 27.70 2.88
C THR A 79 -10.80 28.11 1.56
N PRO A 80 -11.23 29.22 0.91
CA PRO A 80 -10.49 29.79 -0.21
C PRO A 80 -9.16 30.36 0.28
N CYS A 81 -8.17 30.42 -0.61
CA CYS A 81 -6.94 31.15 -0.32
C CYS A 81 -7.18 32.66 -0.40
N LEU A 82 -6.70 33.40 0.60
CA LEU A 82 -6.67 34.86 0.53
C LEU A 82 -5.41 35.25 -0.24
N ASP A 83 -5.60 35.98 -1.34
CA ASP A 83 -4.47 36.55 -2.09
C ASP A 83 -3.70 37.50 -1.15
N SER A 84 -2.40 37.26 -0.98
CA SER A 84 -1.45 38.12 -0.26
C SER A 84 -0.73 39.05 -1.23
#